data_AF-A0A7W3LMN8-F1
#
_entry.id   AF-A0A7W3LMN8-F1
#
_cell.length_a   1.000
_cell.length_b   1.000
_cell.length_c   1.000
_cell.angle_alpha   90.00
_cell.angle_beta   90.00
_cell.angle_gamma   90.00
#
_symmetry.space_group_name_H-M   'P 1'
#
loop_
_entity.id
_entity.type
_entity.pdbx_description
1 polymer ?
#
loop_
_entity_poly.entity_id
_entity_poly.type
_entity_poly.pdbx_seq_one_letter_code
_entity_poly.pdbx_strand_id
1 'polypeptide(L)'
;MVSDRRVDYLEELEQELDTRGLVARVVRTRSGPAFLRVVNPEAASLAEDVTCAPAPESHDHYYWWSWGERMHRVDDPGGAAVKLAHVLQPLRRELRGETGGTATRDPGAQGLGSHLPGPAPTEWPSGHS
;
A
#
# COMPACT_ATOMS: atom_id res chain seq x y z
N MET A 1 11.78 -17.40 17.02
CA MET A 1 10.38 -17.65 16.60
C MET A 1 9.51 -16.41 16.88
N VAL A 2 9.83 -15.26 16.28
CA VAL A 2 9.02 -14.02 16.36
C VAL A 2 8.26 -13.77 15.06
N SER A 3 8.67 -14.41 13.96
CA SER A 3 8.04 -14.28 12.64
C SER A 3 6.64 -14.88 12.57
N ASP A 4 6.34 -15.95 13.32
CA ASP A 4 5.02 -16.61 13.24
C ASP A 4 3.91 -15.66 13.68
N ARG A 5 4.04 -15.02 14.85
CA ARG A 5 3.01 -14.11 15.36
C ARG A 5 2.77 -12.88 14.48
N ARG A 6 3.81 -12.37 13.81
CA ARG A 6 3.68 -11.24 12.86
C ARG A 6 2.95 -11.65 11.60
N VAL A 7 3.19 -12.88 11.15
CA VAL A 7 2.52 -13.48 10.01
C VAL A 7 1.05 -13.72 10.36
N ASP A 8 0.75 -14.23 11.55
CA ASP A 8 -0.64 -14.42 12.02
C ASP A 8 -1.43 -13.11 11.95
N TYR A 9 -0.85 -11.99 12.41
CA TYR A 9 -1.50 -10.67 12.29
C TYR A 9 -1.75 -10.26 10.83
N LEU A 10 -0.79 -10.52 9.92
CA LEU A 10 -0.99 -10.21 8.51
C LEU A 10 -2.07 -11.12 7.87
N GLU A 11 -2.19 -12.38 8.31
CA GLU A 11 -3.22 -13.32 7.86
C GLU A 11 -4.62 -12.96 8.42
N GLU A 12 -4.71 -12.41 9.63
CA GLU A 12 -5.96 -11.82 10.16
C GLU A 12 -6.39 -10.60 9.35
N LEU A 13 -5.44 -9.71 9.02
CA LEU A 13 -5.71 -8.56 8.17
C LEU A 13 -6.10 -8.98 6.74
N GLU A 14 -5.49 -10.03 6.19
CA GLU A 14 -5.87 -10.62 4.90
C GLU A 14 -7.35 -11.01 4.88
N GLN A 15 -7.83 -11.72 5.90
CA GLN A 15 -9.23 -12.13 6.02
C GLN A 15 -10.17 -10.92 6.06
N GLU A 16 -9.83 -9.90 6.85
CA GLU A 16 -10.62 -8.67 6.91
C GLU A 16 -10.68 -7.95 5.55
N LEU A 17 -9.59 -7.94 4.78
CA LEU A 17 -9.56 -7.34 3.45
C LEU A 17 -10.39 -8.13 2.44
N ASP A 18 -10.36 -9.46 2.51
CA ASP A 18 -11.17 -10.34 1.66
C ASP A 18 -12.68 -10.09 1.85
N THR A 19 -13.13 -9.90 3.10
CA THR A 19 -14.55 -9.54 3.36
C THR A 19 -14.97 -8.21 2.72
N ARG A 20 -14.01 -7.35 2.39
CA ARG A 20 -14.20 -6.03 1.74
C ARG A 20 -13.98 -6.06 0.23
N GLY A 21 -13.71 -7.24 -0.35
CA GLY A 21 -13.47 -7.42 -1.78
C GLY A 21 -12.07 -6.99 -2.25
N LEU A 22 -11.14 -6.76 -1.32
CA LEU A 22 -9.75 -6.47 -1.63
C LEU A 22 -8.97 -7.78 -1.71
N VAL A 23 -8.09 -7.90 -2.69
CA VAL A 23 -7.24 -9.09 -2.85
C VAL A 23 -5.96 -8.84 -2.05
N ALA A 24 -5.80 -9.58 -0.96
CA ALA A 24 -4.63 -9.50 -0.09
C ALA A 24 -3.86 -10.83 -0.11
N ARG A 25 -2.54 -10.76 0.05
CA ARG A 25 -1.69 -11.95 0.12
C ARG A 25 -0.49 -11.71 1.02
N VAL A 26 -0.29 -12.59 2.00
CA VAL A 26 0.96 -12.60 2.79
C VAL A 26 2.11 -13.13 1.95
N VAL A 27 3.18 -12.32 1.86
CA VAL A 27 4.43 -12.65 1.18
C VAL A 27 5.51 -12.87 2.24
N ARG A 28 6.02 -14.09 2.30
CA ARG A 28 7.16 -14.48 3.16
C ARG A 28 8.44 -14.42 2.32
N THR A 29 9.40 -13.59 2.71
CA THR A 29 10.70 -13.50 2.04
C THR A 29 11.71 -14.44 2.70
N ARG A 30 12.73 -14.89 1.97
CA ARG A 30 13.72 -15.85 2.50
C ARG A 30 14.61 -15.26 3.61
N SER A 31 14.87 -13.96 3.57
CA SER A 31 15.83 -13.29 4.45
C SER A 31 15.35 -11.93 4.97
N GLY A 32 14.05 -11.62 4.82
CA GLY A 32 13.47 -10.35 5.23
C GLY A 32 12.16 -10.52 6.01
N PRO A 33 11.54 -9.42 6.43
CA PRO A 33 10.24 -9.48 7.08
C PRO A 33 9.17 -9.98 6.10
N ALA A 34 8.13 -10.62 6.67
CA ALA A 34 6.90 -10.89 5.94
C ALA A 34 6.12 -9.58 5.77
N PHE A 35 5.43 -9.45 4.64
CA PHE A 35 4.58 -8.30 4.34
C PHE A 35 3.30 -8.76 3.66
N LEU A 36 2.26 -7.95 3.76
CA LEU A 36 0.98 -8.17 3.09
C LEU A 36 0.92 -7.29 1.85
N ARG A 37 0.77 -7.92 0.69
CA ARG A 37 0.51 -7.24 -0.58
C ARG A 37 -1.00 -7.12 -0.76
N VAL A 38 -1.53 -5.92 -0.90
CA VAL A 38 -2.96 -5.65 -1.05
C VAL A 38 -3.22 -4.97 -2.38
N VAL A 39 -4.22 -5.45 -3.12
CA VAL A 39 -4.61 -4.93 -4.43
C VAL A 39 -6.12 -4.72 -4.43
N ASN A 40 -6.56 -3.59 -4.97
CA ASN A 40 -7.97 -3.42 -5.31
C ASN A 40 -8.20 -3.95 -6.74
N PRO A 41 -9.00 -5.01 -6.94
CA PRO A 41 -9.27 -5.54 -8.28
C PRO A 41 -9.97 -4.52 -9.21
N GLU A 42 -10.75 -3.59 -8.67
CA GLU A 42 -11.39 -2.50 -9.44
C GLU A 42 -10.40 -1.41 -9.88
N ALA A 43 -9.24 -1.37 -9.22
CA ALA A 43 -8.15 -0.45 -9.51
C ALA A 43 -6.82 -1.20 -9.50
N ALA A 44 -6.69 -2.25 -10.33
CA ALA A 44 -5.56 -3.19 -10.28
C ALA A 44 -4.16 -2.57 -10.46
N SER A 45 -4.07 -1.31 -10.91
CA SER A 45 -2.83 -0.53 -10.91
C SER A 45 -2.37 -0.08 -9.52
N LEU A 46 -3.30 0.00 -8.56
CA LEU A 46 -3.06 0.38 -7.18
C LEU A 46 -2.80 -0.88 -6.35
N ALA A 47 -1.69 -0.84 -5.63
CA ALA A 47 -1.35 -1.90 -4.71
C ALA A 47 -0.50 -1.35 -3.58
N GLU A 48 -0.82 -1.75 -2.36
CA GLU A 48 -0.12 -1.34 -1.15
C GLU A 48 0.59 -2.52 -0.50
N ASP A 49 1.75 -2.23 0.09
CA ASP A 49 2.52 -3.19 0.87
C ASP A 49 2.46 -2.78 2.34
N VAL A 50 2.03 -3.71 3.19
CA VAL A 50 1.91 -3.50 4.64
C VAL A 50 2.84 -4.44 5.38
N THR A 51 3.60 -3.91 6.33
CA THR A 51 4.46 -4.72 7.20
C THR A 51 3.91 -4.74 8.62
N CYS A 52 4.28 -5.77 9.39
CA CYS A 52 3.98 -5.84 10.81
C CYS A 52 5.28 -5.80 11.62
N ALA A 53 5.44 -4.77 12.45
CA ALA A 53 6.62 -4.56 13.28
C ALA A 53 6.26 -3.89 14.61
N PRO A 54 7.03 -4.14 15.69
CA PRO A 54 6.86 -3.42 16.94
C PRO A 54 7.22 -1.95 16.77
N ALA A 55 6.60 -1.08 17.58
CA ALA A 55 6.99 0.32 17.64
C ALA A 55 8.39 0.49 18.25
N PRO A 56 9.19 1.50 17.84
CA PRO A 56 10.46 1.81 18.49
C PRO A 56 10.31 2.11 19.98
N GLU A 57 9.19 2.71 20.37
CA GLU A 57 8.89 3.14 21.74
C GLU A 57 8.22 2.06 22.62
N SER A 58 7.70 0.97 22.06
CA SER A 58 6.98 -0.06 22.83
C SER A 58 7.05 -1.45 22.21
N HIS A 59 6.70 -2.48 22.99
CA HIS A 59 6.58 -3.84 22.46
C HIS A 59 5.28 -4.10 21.68
N ASP A 60 4.44 -3.06 21.53
CA ASP A 60 3.19 -3.17 20.79
C ASP A 60 3.47 -3.27 19.30
N HIS A 61 2.76 -4.19 18.65
CA HIS A 61 2.87 -4.39 17.21
C HIS A 61 1.89 -3.49 16.48
N TYR A 62 2.35 -2.92 15.37
CA TYR A 62 1.55 -2.11 14.47
C TYR A 62 1.69 -2.64 13.05
N TYR A 63 0.65 -2.41 12.26
CA TYR A 63 0.76 -2.35 10.82
C TYR A 63 1.46 -1.06 10.43
N TRP A 64 2.34 -1.15 9.44
CA TRP A 64 3.13 -0.03 8.91
C TRP A 64 2.94 0.05 7.41
N TRP A 65 2.83 1.28 6.92
CA TRP A 65 2.84 1.58 5.50
C TRP A 65 4.22 1.29 4.89
N SER A 66 4.24 1.05 3.58
CA SER A 66 5.47 0.86 2.80
C SER A 66 6.44 2.04 2.89
N TRP A 67 5.94 3.25 3.15
CA TRP A 67 6.74 4.47 3.34
C TRP A 67 7.17 4.73 4.81
N GLY A 68 6.96 3.77 5.71
CA GLY A 68 7.49 3.82 7.09
C GLY A 68 6.61 4.56 8.09
N GLU A 69 5.41 4.98 7.70
CA GLU A 69 4.45 5.56 8.64
C GLU A 69 3.64 4.46 9.34
N ARG A 70 3.32 4.70 10.62
CA ARG A 70 2.48 3.82 11.42
C ARG A 70 1.03 3.87 10.93
N MET A 71 0.52 2.72 10.51
CA MET A 71 -0.82 2.59 9.95
C MET A 71 -1.88 2.37 11.03
N HIS A 72 -1.84 1.25 11.73
CA HIS A 72 -2.83 0.91 12.75
C HIS A 72 -2.32 -0.17 13.71
N ARG A 73 -2.99 -0.36 14.85
CA ARG A 73 -2.62 -1.42 15.80
C ARG A 73 -3.02 -2.78 15.26
N VAL A 74 -2.26 -3.82 15.62
CA VAL A 74 -2.60 -5.20 15.21
C VAL A 74 -3.83 -5.77 15.90
N ASP A 75 -4.28 -5.16 17.01
CA ASP A 75 -5.48 -5.55 17.75
C ASP A 75 -6.81 -5.08 17.10
N ASP A 76 -6.73 -4.23 16.06
CA ASP A 76 -7.87 -3.79 15.26
C ASP A 76 -7.60 -3.95 13.75
N PRO A 77 -7.59 -5.21 13.22
CA PRO A 77 -7.41 -5.44 11.79
C PRO A 77 -8.53 -4.83 10.95
N GLY A 78 -9.74 -4.68 11.51
CA GLY A 78 -10.87 -4.03 10.84
C GLY A 78 -10.62 -2.54 10.57
N GLY A 79 -10.11 -1.81 11.57
CA GLY A 79 -9.69 -0.41 11.45
C GLY A 79 -8.53 -0.24 10.45
N ALA A 80 -7.60 -1.19 10.43
CA ALA A 80 -6.54 -1.23 9.43
C ALA A 80 -7.10 -1.42 8.00
N ALA A 81 -8.01 -2.38 7.82
CA ALA A 81 -8.61 -2.67 6.52
C ALA A 81 -9.39 -1.47 5.94
N VAL A 82 -10.06 -0.67 6.78
CA VAL A 82 -10.72 0.57 6.35
C VAL A 82 -9.72 1.58 5.78
N LYS A 83 -8.55 1.73 6.40
CA LYS A 83 -7.50 2.63 5.89
C LYS A 83 -6.94 2.15 4.56
N LEU A 84 -6.69 0.85 4.41
CA LEU A 84 -6.25 0.26 3.13
C LEU A 84 -7.29 0.47 2.04
N ALA A 85 -8.56 0.23 2.33
CA ALA A 85 -9.65 0.47 1.39
C ALA A 85 -9.73 1.94 0.98
N HIS A 86 -9.39 2.87 1.88
CA HIS A 86 -9.35 4.30 1.57
C HIS A 86 -8.18 4.69 0.64
N VAL A 87 -6.98 4.16 0.89
CA VAL A 87 -5.80 4.43 0.05
C VAL A 87 -5.96 3.78 -1.32
N LEU A 88 -6.51 2.57 -1.38
CA LEU A 88 -6.77 1.81 -2.59
C LEU A 88 -8.10 2.18 -3.25
N GLN A 89 -8.69 3.33 -2.93
CA GLN A 89 -9.90 3.77 -3.63
C GLN A 89 -9.57 3.97 -5.11
N PRO A 90 -10.41 3.45 -6.03
CA PRO A 90 -10.25 3.75 -7.44
C PRO A 90 -10.22 5.26 -7.62
N LEU A 91 -9.15 5.80 -8.21
CA LEU A 91 -9.21 7.17 -8.70
C LEU A 91 -10.33 7.17 -9.72
N ARG A 92 -11.42 7.86 -9.40
CA ARG A 92 -12.51 8.11 -10.32
C ARG A 92 -11.92 8.98 -11.42
N ARG A 93 -11.33 8.36 -12.45
CA ARG A 93 -11.04 9.03 -13.70
C ARG A 93 -12.38 9.54 -14.15
N GLU A 94 -12.57 10.84 -14.04
CA GLU A 94 -13.74 11.53 -14.54
C GLU A 94 -14.12 10.87 -15.85
N LEU A 95 -15.35 10.36 -15.92
CA LEU A 95 -16.02 10.12 -17.18
C LEU A 95 -16.17 11.50 -17.85
N ARG A 96 -15.05 12.05 -18.33
CA ARG A 96 -15.06 13.22 -19.18
C ARG A 96 -15.54 12.67 -20.51
N GLY A 97 -16.86 12.71 -20.65
CA GLY A 97 -17.57 12.28 -21.84
C GLY A 97 -16.89 12.86 -23.06
N GLU A 98 -16.40 11.96 -23.90
CA GLU A 98 -15.99 12.25 -25.26
C GLU A 98 -17.26 12.47 -26.07
N THR A 99 -17.94 13.58 -25.81
CA THR A 99 -19.01 14.07 -26.68
C THR A 99 -18.39 15.11 -27.61
N GLY A 100 -18.03 14.66 -28.81
CA GLY A 100 -18.02 15.42 -30.06
C GLY A 100 -17.36 16.81 -30.08
N GLY A 101 -16.20 16.89 -30.74
CA GLY A 101 -15.63 18.17 -31.15
C GLY A 101 -14.46 18.00 -32.12
N THR A 102 -14.75 17.70 -33.38
CA THR A 102 -13.81 17.91 -34.48
C THR A 102 -13.44 19.39 -34.54
N ALA A 103 -12.24 19.74 -34.08
CA ALA A 103 -11.62 21.02 -34.35
C ALA A 103 -10.15 20.79 -34.69
N THR A 104 -9.89 20.89 -36.00
CA THR A 104 -8.69 21.45 -36.63
C THR A 104 -7.34 21.22 -35.95
N ARG A 105 -6.49 20.44 -36.64
CA ARG A 105 -5.03 20.40 -36.46
C ARG A 105 -4.45 21.81 -36.49
N ASP A 106 -3.81 22.21 -35.39
CA ASP A 106 -2.75 23.21 -35.38
C ASP A 106 -1.46 22.55 -34.83
N PRO A 107 -0.34 22.54 -35.58
CA PRO A 107 0.93 21.99 -35.14
C PRO A 107 1.85 23.10 -34.62
N GLY A 108 1.96 23.26 -33.31
CA GLY A 108 2.95 24.18 -32.75
C GLY A 108 2.96 24.24 -31.23
N ALA A 109 3.84 23.45 -30.60
CA ALA A 109 4.71 23.86 -29.48
C ALA A 109 5.29 22.65 -28.73
N GLN A 110 6.60 22.72 -28.52
CA GLN A 110 7.45 21.74 -27.86
C GLN A 110 7.65 22.11 -26.38
N GLY A 111 8.00 21.13 -25.56
CA GLY A 111 8.58 21.31 -24.20
C GLY A 111 7.55 21.46 -23.08
N LEU A 112 7.71 20.94 -21.87
CA LEU A 112 8.91 20.51 -21.15
C LEU A 112 8.52 19.38 -20.18
N GLY A 113 9.39 18.38 -20.05
CA GLY A 113 9.24 17.29 -19.09
C GLY A 113 9.49 17.78 -17.66
N SER A 114 8.55 17.49 -16.78
CA SER A 114 8.70 17.67 -15.33
C SER A 114 9.11 16.34 -14.71
N HIS A 115 10.42 16.13 -14.61
CA HIS A 115 11.01 15.02 -13.87
C HIS A 115 10.98 15.38 -12.38
N LEU A 116 10.05 14.80 -11.62
CA LEU A 116 10.08 14.88 -10.16
C LEU A 116 11.06 13.81 -9.62
N PRO A 117 12.01 14.15 -8.74
CA PRO A 117 12.87 13.16 -8.09
C PRO A 117 12.04 12.36 -7.07
N GLY A 118 12.09 11.03 -7.17
CA GLY A 118 11.54 10.13 -6.16
C GLY A 118 12.28 10.26 -4.82
N PRO A 119 11.59 10.08 -3.68
CA PRO A 119 12.24 10.11 -2.38
C PRO A 119 13.18 8.90 -2.21
N ALA A 120 14.31 9.16 -1.55
CA ALA A 120 15.36 8.19 -1.25
C ALA A 120 14.86 7.01 -0.39
N PRO A 121 15.45 5.81 -0.53
CA PRO A 121 15.14 4.68 0.34
C PRO A 121 15.64 4.97 1.76
N THR A 122 14.72 5.06 2.71
CA THR A 122 15.05 5.06 4.14
C THR A 122 15.61 3.68 4.48
N GLU A 123 16.92 3.62 4.74
CA GLU A 123 17.59 2.43 5.26
C GLU A 123 17.05 2.12 6.67
N TRP A 124 16.60 0.89 6.86
CA TRP A 124 16.12 0.38 8.14
C TRP A 124 17.33 0.03 9.01
N PRO A 125 17.32 0.32 10.32
CA PRO A 125 18.45 -0.02 11.18
C PRO A 125 18.57 -1.53 11.30
N SER A 126 19.63 -2.07 10.68
CA SER A 126 20.08 -3.44 10.89
C SER A 126 20.59 -3.56 12.32
N GLY A 127 19.89 -4.34 13.14
CA GLY A 127 20.33 -4.70 14.48
C GLY A 127 21.68 -5.42 14.43
N HIS A 128 22.66 -4.85 15.13
CA HIS A 128 23.96 -5.46 15.39
C HIS A 128 23.82 -6.63 16.38
N SER A 129 24.73 -7.59 16.18
CA SER A 129 24.90 -8.92 16.80
C SER A 129 24.68 -9.06 18.29
#